data_AF-A0A538FH96-F1
#
_entry.id   AF-A0A538FH96-F1
#
_cell.length_a   1.000
_cell.length_b   1.000
_cell.length_c   1.000
_cell.angle_alpha   90.00
_cell.angle_beta   90.00
_cell.angle_gamma   90.00
#
_symmetry.space_group_name_H-M   'P 1'
#
loop_
_entity.id
_entity.type
_entity.pdbx_description
1 polymer ?
#
loop_
_entity_poly.entity_id
_entity_poly.type
_entity_poly.pdbx_seq_one_letter_code
_entity_poly.pdbx_strand_id
1 'polypeptide(L)'
;MARRRAVFFTHDPAASFGWLDDYFPGLAGETTSRYPRLAEFDALGGVTVEPVPVPADCTDGFTAAYWRRPDAYLDESVRANMSTFALLDERVVADGVARLARDLADRSWHRRYASLLTLPQLDVGYRLVVAELT
;
A
#
# COMPACT_ATOMS: atom_id res chain seq x y z
N MET A 1 -19.59 24.74 17.10
CA MET A 1 -19.58 23.31 17.44
C MET A 1 -18.36 22.70 16.77
N ALA A 2 -17.34 22.30 17.53
CA ALA A 2 -16.17 21.61 16.99
C ALA A 2 -16.54 20.15 16.69
N ARG A 3 -15.96 19.57 15.63
CA ARG A 3 -16.17 18.16 15.27
C ARG A 3 -15.70 17.26 16.41
N ARG A 4 -16.58 16.38 16.92
CA ARG A 4 -16.29 15.43 18.02
C ARG A 4 -15.52 14.18 17.58
N ARG A 5 -15.13 14.08 16.31
CA ARG A 5 -14.49 12.90 15.74
C ARG A 5 -13.38 13.28 14.76
N ALA A 6 -12.23 12.63 14.89
CA ALA A 6 -11.15 12.64 13.90
C ALA A 6 -11.06 11.27 13.24
N VAL A 7 -10.84 11.25 11.92
CA VAL A 7 -10.73 10.02 11.13
C VAL A 7 -9.46 10.10 10.30
N PHE A 8 -8.63 9.06 10.39
CA PHE A 8 -7.37 8.95 9.66
C PHE A 8 -7.40 7.69 8.80
N PHE A 9 -7.15 7.85 7.51
CA PHE A 9 -6.77 6.75 6.65
C PHE A 9 -5.25 6.69 6.63
N THR A 10 -4.69 5.59 7.14
CA THR A 10 -3.24 5.41 7.26
C THR A 10 -2.83 4.00 6.81
N HIS A 11 -1.54 3.76 6.76
CA HIS A 11 -0.96 2.43 6.58
C HIS A 11 -0.18 2.06 7.85
N ASP A 12 -0.33 0.82 8.31
CA ASP A 12 0.42 0.29 9.45
C ASP A 12 1.90 0.12 9.04
N PRO A 13 2.85 0.86 9.66
CA PRO A 13 4.25 0.81 9.28
C PRO A 13 4.90 -0.57 9.47
N ALA A 14 4.28 -1.48 10.26
CA ALA A 14 4.74 -2.85 10.43
C ALA A 14 4.20 -3.82 9.36
N ALA A 15 3.25 -3.40 8.53
CA ALA A 15 2.63 -4.22 7.51
C ALA A 15 3.42 -4.21 6.19
N SER A 16 3.32 -5.31 5.45
CA SER A 16 3.87 -5.46 4.10
C SER A 16 2.87 -4.98 3.04
N PHE A 17 3.37 -4.48 1.90
CA PHE A 17 2.58 -4.23 0.70
C PHE A 17 2.36 -5.51 -0.14
N GLY A 18 2.69 -6.68 0.39
CA GLY A 18 2.57 -7.97 -0.28
C GLY A 18 3.63 -8.11 -1.38
N TRP A 19 3.21 -8.63 -2.54
CA TRP A 19 4.14 -8.89 -3.65
C TRP A 19 4.87 -7.64 -4.14
N LEU A 20 4.35 -6.43 -3.91
CA LEU A 20 5.03 -5.20 -4.30
C LEU A 20 6.42 -5.09 -3.63
N ASP A 21 6.56 -5.52 -2.38
CA ASP A 21 7.84 -5.48 -1.66
C ASP A 21 8.88 -6.41 -2.32
N ASP A 22 8.44 -7.46 -3.01
CA ASP A 22 9.31 -8.37 -3.75
C ASP A 22 9.89 -7.72 -5.02
N TYR A 23 9.32 -6.63 -5.53
CA TYR A 23 9.80 -5.91 -6.72
C TYR A 23 10.40 -4.54 -6.38
N PHE A 24 9.84 -3.87 -5.37
CA PHE A 24 10.19 -2.51 -4.97
C PHE A 24 10.58 -2.51 -3.49
N PRO A 25 11.76 -3.08 -3.14
CA PRO A 25 12.20 -3.12 -1.75
C PRO A 25 12.32 -1.70 -1.19
N GLY A 26 11.88 -1.52 0.05
CA GLY A 26 11.82 -0.22 0.73
C GLY A 26 10.43 0.41 0.76
N LEU A 27 9.47 -0.07 -0.06
CA LEU A 27 8.06 0.34 0.07
C LEU A 27 7.59 0.13 1.51
N ALA A 28 7.55 -1.11 1.99
CA ALA A 28 7.40 -1.36 3.43
C ALA A 28 8.72 -1.05 4.17
N GLY A 29 8.59 -0.53 5.40
CA GLY A 29 9.71 -0.22 6.26
C GLY A 29 10.30 1.15 5.99
N GLU A 30 11.05 1.34 4.90
CA GLU A 30 11.73 2.61 4.67
C GLU A 30 10.74 3.75 4.43
N THR A 31 9.83 3.61 3.45
CA THR A 31 8.90 4.70 3.14
C THR A 31 7.79 4.85 4.18
N THR A 32 7.36 3.74 4.80
CA THR A 32 6.28 3.73 5.79
C THR A 32 6.74 4.06 7.21
N SER A 33 8.04 4.01 7.54
CA SER A 33 8.57 4.36 8.87
C SER A 33 8.21 5.77 9.35
N ARG A 34 7.82 6.64 8.41
CA ARG A 34 7.39 8.01 8.67
C ARG A 34 5.94 8.12 9.13
N TYR A 35 5.15 7.05 8.98
CA TYR A 35 3.76 7.00 9.44
C TYR A 35 3.73 6.75 10.94
N PRO A 36 2.82 7.41 11.69
CA PRO A 36 2.62 7.10 13.10
C PRO A 36 2.31 5.62 13.29
N ARG A 37 2.93 4.99 14.28
CA ARG A 37 2.54 3.65 14.69
C ARG A 37 1.10 3.69 15.21
N LEU A 38 0.34 2.62 15.02
CA LEU A 38 -1.08 2.59 15.42
C LEU A 38 -1.29 2.92 16.92
N ALA A 39 -0.37 2.49 17.79
CA ALA A 39 -0.40 2.80 19.23
C ALA A 39 -0.18 4.29 19.56
N GLU A 40 0.40 5.09 18.66
CA GLU A 40 0.58 6.53 18.88
C GLU A 40 -0.74 7.29 18.78
N PHE A 41 -1.74 6.72 18.11
CA PHE A 41 -3.09 7.31 18.06
C PHE A 41 -3.82 7.23 19.41
N ASP A 42 -3.41 6.36 20.34
CA ASP A 42 -4.01 6.26 21.69
C ASP A 42 -3.93 7.60 22.46
N ALA A 43 -2.98 8.47 22.08
CA ALA A 43 -2.89 9.84 22.61
C ALA A 43 -4.13 10.71 22.29
N LEU A 44 -4.97 10.31 21.33
CA LEU A 44 -6.22 10.99 20.96
C LEU A 44 -7.42 10.54 21.82
N GLY A 45 -7.25 9.59 22.75
CA GLY A 45 -8.30 9.12 23.63
C GLY A 45 -9.04 7.91 23.08
N GLY A 46 -10.37 8.01 22.89
CA GLY A 46 -11.20 6.89 22.46
C GLY A 46 -10.97 6.53 21.00
N VAL A 47 -10.04 5.61 20.72
CA VAL A 47 -9.66 5.21 19.36
C VAL A 47 -10.16 3.82 19.00
N THR A 48 -10.73 3.67 17.81
CA THR A 48 -10.92 2.38 17.15
C THR A 48 -10.08 2.31 15.87
N VAL A 49 -9.55 1.12 15.57
CA VAL A 49 -8.75 0.88 14.37
C VAL A 49 -9.38 -0.27 13.60
N GLU A 50 -9.74 -0.01 12.34
CA GLU A 50 -10.39 -1.00 11.47
C GLU A 50 -9.51 -1.27 10.24
N PRO A 51 -9.35 -2.53 9.81
CA PRO A 51 -8.67 -2.84 8.55
C PRO A 51 -9.46 -2.30 7.37
N VAL A 52 -8.75 -1.80 6.36
CA VAL A 52 -9.32 -1.37 5.07
C VAL A 52 -8.69 -2.23 3.97
N PRO A 53 -9.26 -3.42 3.68
CA PRO A 53 -8.82 -4.22 2.56
C PRO A 53 -9.01 -3.45 1.24
N VAL A 54 -8.03 -3.56 0.34
CA VAL A 54 -8.07 -2.87 -0.96
C VAL A 54 -8.89 -3.70 -1.94
N PRO A 55 -10.01 -3.19 -2.48
CA PRO A 55 -10.79 -3.91 -3.48
C PRO A 55 -9.97 -4.16 -4.73
N ALA A 56 -10.21 -5.30 -5.38
CA ALA A 56 -9.40 -5.69 -6.52
C ALA A 56 -9.59 -4.82 -7.78
N ASP A 57 -10.67 -4.04 -7.81
CA ASP A 57 -11.00 -3.07 -8.86
C ASP A 57 -10.68 -1.61 -8.48
N CYS A 58 -10.13 -1.35 -7.28
CA CYS A 58 -9.84 -0.01 -6.75
C CYS A 58 -9.17 0.94 -7.76
N THR A 59 -9.65 2.17 -7.90
CA THR A 59 -9.13 3.14 -8.90
C THR A 59 -8.51 4.38 -8.26
N ASP A 60 -8.35 4.40 -6.95
CA ASP A 60 -7.97 5.61 -6.19
C ASP A 60 -6.53 6.06 -6.50
N GLY A 61 -5.61 5.11 -6.67
CA GLY A 61 -4.23 5.38 -7.13
C GLY A 61 -3.17 5.44 -6.03
N PHE A 62 -3.52 5.16 -4.77
CA PHE A 62 -2.52 4.92 -3.72
C PHE A 62 -1.69 3.65 -3.99
N THR A 63 -0.57 3.50 -3.28
CA THR A 63 0.49 2.51 -3.55
C THR A 63 0.03 1.10 -3.88
N ALA A 64 -0.98 0.55 -3.21
CA ALA A 64 -1.45 -0.81 -3.49
C ALA A 64 -2.78 -0.88 -4.27
N ALA A 65 -3.31 0.24 -4.78
CA ALA A 65 -4.62 0.28 -5.46
C ALA A 65 -4.72 -0.68 -6.65
N TYR A 66 -3.60 -0.99 -7.29
CA TYR A 66 -3.53 -1.87 -8.46
C TYR A 66 -2.95 -3.25 -8.12
N TRP A 67 -3.02 -3.72 -6.87
CA TRP A 67 -2.40 -4.98 -6.43
C TRP A 67 -2.77 -6.22 -7.29
N ARG A 68 -3.98 -6.28 -7.88
CA ARG A 68 -4.41 -7.37 -8.79
C ARG A 68 -4.15 -7.09 -10.28
N ARG A 69 -3.57 -5.93 -10.61
CA ARG A 69 -3.26 -5.46 -11.97
C ARG A 69 -1.79 -5.02 -12.02
N PRO A 70 -0.84 -5.97 -11.94
CA PRO A 70 0.59 -5.66 -11.83
C PRO A 70 1.14 -4.81 -12.98
N ASP A 71 0.57 -4.94 -14.19
CA ASP A 71 0.99 -4.15 -15.36
C ASP A 71 0.85 -2.63 -15.15
N ALA A 72 -0.06 -2.19 -14.26
CA ALA A 72 -0.23 -0.78 -13.94
C ALA A 72 1.04 -0.16 -13.32
N TYR A 73 1.83 -0.94 -12.58
CA TYR A 73 3.07 -0.44 -11.97
C TYR A 73 4.22 -0.32 -12.96
N LEU A 74 4.07 -0.76 -14.22
CA LEU A 74 5.05 -0.49 -15.27
C LEU A 74 4.94 0.95 -15.78
N ASP A 75 3.73 1.53 -15.73
CA ASP A 75 3.48 2.90 -16.12
C ASP A 75 4.11 3.88 -15.11
N GLU A 76 4.98 4.75 -15.61
CA GLU A 76 5.63 5.79 -14.81
C GLU A 76 4.62 6.80 -14.27
N SER A 77 3.61 7.17 -15.06
CA SER A 77 2.58 8.13 -14.64
C SER A 77 1.74 7.59 -13.49
N VAL A 78 1.49 6.28 -13.45
CA VAL A 78 0.81 5.62 -12.32
C VAL A 78 1.66 5.71 -11.06
N ARG A 79 2.94 5.34 -11.15
CA ARG A 79 3.87 5.39 -10.00
C ARG A 79 4.15 6.81 -9.52
N ALA A 80 4.20 7.80 -10.40
CA ALA A 80 4.41 9.20 -10.05
C ALA A 80 3.30 9.77 -9.14
N ASN A 81 2.10 9.18 -9.17
CA ASN A 81 0.99 9.56 -8.29
C ASN A 81 1.03 8.86 -6.91
N MET A 82 2.03 8.00 -6.66
CA MET A 82 2.16 7.25 -5.40
C MET A 82 3.27 7.84 -4.54
N SER A 83 2.89 8.39 -3.38
CA SER A 83 3.84 9.04 -2.47
C SER A 83 4.98 8.15 -2.00
N THR A 84 4.75 6.84 -1.82
CA THR A 84 5.80 5.89 -1.46
C THR A 84 6.83 5.72 -2.58
N PHE A 85 6.42 5.70 -3.85
CA PHE A 85 7.35 5.61 -4.98
C PHE A 85 8.21 6.87 -5.11
N ALA A 86 7.64 8.05 -4.82
CA ALA A 86 8.39 9.30 -4.80
C ALA A 86 9.49 9.36 -3.72
N LEU A 87 9.45 8.46 -2.73
CA LEU A 87 10.44 8.37 -1.65
C LEU A 87 11.51 7.30 -1.89
N LEU A 88 11.34 6.44 -2.89
CA LEU A 88 12.30 5.39 -3.22
C LEU A 88 13.44 5.92 -4.09
N ASP A 89 14.60 5.28 -4.00
CA ASP A 89 15.70 5.50 -4.94
C ASP A 89 15.27 5.12 -6.37
N GLU A 90 15.50 6.02 -7.32
CA GLU A 90 15.09 5.84 -8.72
C GLU A 90 15.67 4.57 -9.35
N ARG A 91 16.87 4.13 -8.94
CA ARG A 91 17.48 2.89 -9.43
C ARG A 91 16.74 1.66 -8.91
N VAL A 92 16.33 1.67 -7.64
CA VAL A 92 15.50 0.59 -7.06
C VAL A 92 14.19 0.47 -7.82
N VAL A 93 13.58 1.61 -8.13
CA VAL A 93 12.33 1.66 -8.92
C VAL A 93 12.56 1.14 -10.34
N ALA A 94 13.61 1.56 -11.03
CA ALA A 94 13.94 1.12 -12.39
C ALA A 94 14.22 -0.39 -12.46
N ASP A 95 15.01 -0.92 -11.53
CA ASP A 95 15.33 -2.34 -11.44
C ASP A 95 14.07 -3.17 -11.15
N GLY A 96 13.23 -2.71 -10.24
CA GLY A 96 11.94 -3.32 -9.90
C GLY A 96 11.01 -3.42 -11.10
N VAL A 97 10.87 -2.34 -11.88
CA VAL A 97 10.08 -2.32 -13.12
C VAL A 97 10.64 -3.27 -14.16
N ALA A 98 11.95 -3.28 -14.38
CA ALA A 98 12.57 -4.16 -15.35
C ALA A 98 12.36 -5.65 -14.98
N ARG A 99 12.43 -5.99 -13.69
CA ARG A 99 12.13 -7.34 -13.19
C ARG A 99 10.63 -7.66 -13.32
N LEU A 100 9.75 -6.75 -12.95
CA LEU A 100 8.30 -6.94 -13.06
C LEU A 100 7.87 -7.16 -14.51
N ALA A 101 8.35 -6.32 -15.44
CA ALA A 101 8.04 -6.45 -16.87
C ALA A 101 8.46 -7.82 -17.41
N ARG A 102 9.64 -8.32 -17.04
CA ARG A 102 10.13 -9.65 -17.42
C ARG A 102 9.23 -10.76 -16.87
N ASP A 103 8.91 -10.69 -15.59
CA ASP A 103 8.12 -11.71 -14.89
C ASP A 103 6.64 -11.73 -15.35
N LEU A 104 6.14 -10.59 -15.85
CA LEU A 104 4.83 -10.52 -16.52
C LEU A 104 4.90 -11.16 -17.91
N ALA A 105 5.94 -10.85 -18.69
CA ALA A 105 6.14 -11.38 -20.04
C ALA A 105 6.30 -12.92 -20.07
N ASP A 106 7.05 -13.49 -19.14
CA ASP A 106 7.29 -14.94 -19.06
C ASP A 106 6.30 -15.68 -18.13
N ARG A 107 5.32 -14.96 -17.60
CA ARG A 107 4.27 -15.42 -16.67
C ARG A 107 4.80 -15.90 -15.30
N SER A 108 6.04 -15.61 -14.92
CA SER A 108 6.60 -15.93 -13.60
C SER A 108 5.82 -15.28 -12.46
N TRP A 109 5.41 -14.02 -12.61
CA TRP A 109 4.57 -13.34 -11.62
C TRP A 109 3.24 -14.09 -11.43
N HIS A 110 2.59 -14.48 -12.53
CA HIS A 110 1.32 -15.18 -12.50
C HIS A 110 1.44 -16.56 -11.84
N ARG A 111 2.56 -17.28 -12.05
CA ARG A 111 2.81 -18.55 -11.38
C ARG A 111 3.02 -18.37 -9.88
N ARG A 112 3.78 -17.33 -9.47
CA ARG A 112 4.13 -17.09 -8.07
C ARG A 112 2.96 -16.55 -7.24
N TYR A 113 2.16 -15.66 -7.82
CA TYR A 113 1.09 -14.95 -7.11
C TYR A 113 -0.32 -15.30 -7.62
N ALA A 114 -0.49 -16.47 -8.25
CA ALA A 114 -1.78 -16.93 -8.81
C ALA A 114 -2.94 -16.84 -7.82
N SER A 115 -2.68 -17.16 -6.54
CA SER A 115 -3.70 -17.15 -5.48
C SER A 115 -4.31 -15.76 -5.25
N LEU A 116 -3.59 -14.69 -5.54
CA LEU A 116 -4.09 -13.33 -5.39
C LEU A 116 -5.21 -13.02 -6.41
N LEU A 117 -5.17 -13.64 -7.58
CA LEU A 117 -6.10 -13.34 -8.67
C LEU A 117 -7.55 -13.74 -8.37
N THR A 118 -7.78 -14.62 -7.39
CA THR A 118 -9.13 -15.03 -6.96
C THR A 118 -9.68 -14.19 -5.81
N LEU A 119 -8.85 -13.34 -5.19
CA LEU A 119 -9.27 -12.54 -4.04
C LEU A 119 -10.11 -11.32 -4.50
N PRO A 120 -11.23 -11.02 -3.84
CA PRO A 120 -12.02 -9.82 -4.13
C PRO A 120 -11.39 -8.55 -3.53
N GLN A 121 -10.61 -8.71 -2.46
CA GLN A 121 -9.92 -7.64 -1.75
C GLN A 121 -8.67 -8.21 -1.06
N LEU A 122 -7.68 -7.35 -0.80
CA LEU A 122 -6.44 -7.73 -0.14
C LEU A 122 -6.13 -6.77 1.01
N ASP A 123 -5.91 -7.30 2.22
CA ASP A 123 -5.35 -6.50 3.31
C ASP A 123 -3.83 -6.43 3.17
N VAL A 124 -3.35 -5.21 2.91
CA VAL A 124 -1.93 -4.86 2.79
C VAL A 124 -1.55 -3.77 3.79
N GLY A 125 -2.26 -3.70 4.93
CA GLY A 125 -1.89 -2.84 6.05
C GLY A 125 -2.60 -1.48 6.12
N TYR A 126 -3.54 -1.17 5.22
CA TYR A 126 -4.32 0.06 5.35
C TYR A 126 -5.31 -0.02 6.51
N ARG A 127 -5.41 1.07 7.28
CA ARG A 127 -6.24 1.16 8.49
C ARG A 127 -7.05 2.45 8.48
N LEU A 128 -8.28 2.34 8.96
CA LEU A 128 -9.10 3.49 9.34
C LEU A 128 -9.03 3.65 10.85
N VAL A 129 -8.42 4.74 11.30
CA VAL A 129 -8.34 5.10 12.72
C VAL A 129 -9.41 6.15 13.00
N VAL A 130 -10.30 5.86 13.95
CA VAL A 130 -11.38 6.77 14.36
C VAL A 130 -11.17 7.15 15.80
N ALA A 131 -10.96 8.42 16.07
CA ALA A 131 -10.80 8.97 17.41
C ALA A 131 -12.02 9.81 17.81
N GLU A 132 -12.62 9.50 18.95
CA GLU A 132 -13.63 10.33 19.61
C GLU A 132 -12.93 11.39 20.47
N LEU A 133 -13.07 12.65 20.07
CA LEU A 133 -12.46 13.79 20.74
C LEU A 133 -13.39 14.26 21.87
N THR A 134 -12.90 14.18 23.11
CA THR A 134 -13.58 14.69 24.30
C THR A 134 -13.42 16.20 24.45
#